data_AF-A0A2N0KR63-F1
#
_entry.id   AF-A0A2N0KR63-F1
#
_cell.length_a   1.000
_cell.length_b   1.000
_cell.length_c   1.000
_cell.angle_alpha   90.00
_cell.angle_beta   90.00
_cell.angle_gamma   90.00
#
_symmetry.space_group_name_H-M   'P 1'
#
loop_
_entity.id
_entity.type
_entity.pdbx_description
1 polymer ?
#
loop_
_entity_poly.entity_id
_entity_poly.type
_entity_poly.pdbx_seq_one_letter_code
_entity_poly.pdbx_strand_id
1 'polypeptide(L)'
;MDILHFDTNPFGGAVIVPQSLPEDPDEFGSRLTYSLQTWGSDGLKAVWLQIPKDLSKLIPIAIDAGFDFHHTSDEYLMLTHQLIPGAHLPPFATHYIGVGGVVLNEDKELLVVCERYRRPGQAPFYKLPGGALQAGEHLVDAIVREVLEETGVETKFESLVCFRHWHGYRYGKSDIYFVCRLAPLSREITMQIEEIEECIWMPASQFLGSPDISEFNKSIVRAALESPGIVNSWIEGVGDPETREFFMPGNIE
;
A
#
# COMPACT_ATOMS: atom_id res chain seq x y z
N MET A 1 39.62 7.83 -17.42
CA MET A 1 38.93 6.79 -16.63
C MET A 1 37.52 6.73 -17.17
N ASP A 2 36.92 5.56 -17.33
CA ASP A 2 35.60 5.49 -17.94
C ASP A 2 34.51 5.65 -16.88
N ILE A 3 33.53 6.51 -17.16
CA ILE A 3 32.37 6.70 -16.28
C ILE A 3 31.54 5.41 -16.20
N LEU A 4 30.74 5.28 -15.14
CA LEU A 4 29.71 4.24 -15.05
C LEU A 4 28.64 4.50 -16.12
N HIS A 5 28.14 3.43 -16.73
CA HIS A 5 27.08 3.55 -17.72
C HIS A 5 25.78 3.95 -17.02
N PHE A 6 25.09 4.94 -17.57
CA PHE A 6 23.91 5.54 -16.96
C PHE A 6 22.93 6.03 -18.04
N ASP A 7 21.66 6.09 -17.67
CA ASP A 7 20.62 6.81 -18.38
C ASP A 7 20.29 8.12 -17.65
N THR A 8 19.61 9.04 -18.33
CA THR A 8 19.08 10.25 -17.69
C THR A 8 17.58 10.14 -17.49
N ASN A 9 17.10 10.68 -16.36
CA ASN A 9 15.66 10.83 -16.14
C ASN A 9 15.19 12.26 -16.48
N PRO A 10 13.87 12.49 -16.67
CA PRO A 10 13.32 13.80 -17.03
C PRO A 10 13.58 14.93 -16.03
N PHE A 11 14.03 14.60 -14.81
CA PHE A 11 14.28 15.57 -13.74
C PHE A 11 15.77 15.97 -13.64
N GLY A 12 16.62 15.46 -14.54
CA GLY A 12 18.06 15.74 -14.57
C GLY A 12 18.86 14.86 -13.61
N GLY A 13 18.37 13.67 -13.29
CA GLY A 13 19.11 12.66 -12.53
C GLY A 13 19.84 11.66 -13.42
N ALA A 14 21.03 11.23 -12.99
CA ALA A 14 21.72 10.06 -13.53
C ALA A 14 21.14 8.78 -12.92
N VAL A 15 20.83 7.77 -13.74
CA VAL A 15 20.37 6.46 -13.30
C VAL A 15 21.38 5.43 -13.78
N ILE A 16 22.20 4.91 -12.87
CA ILE A 16 23.28 3.96 -13.21
C ILE A 16 22.65 2.64 -13.67
N VAL A 17 23.10 2.13 -14.82
CA VAL A 17 22.61 0.87 -15.39
C VAL A 17 23.13 -0.31 -14.54
N PRO A 18 22.27 -1.04 -13.81
CA PRO A 18 22.73 -1.99 -12.78
C PRO A 18 23.58 -3.13 -13.33
N GLN A 19 23.29 -3.60 -14.54
CA GLN A 19 24.01 -4.71 -15.20
C GLN A 19 25.42 -4.30 -15.67
N SER A 20 25.74 -3.01 -15.62
CA SER A 20 27.04 -2.47 -16.02
C SER A 20 27.99 -2.24 -14.85
N LEU A 21 27.55 -2.51 -13.62
CA LEU A 21 28.35 -2.29 -12.42
C LEU A 21 29.59 -3.21 -12.42
N PRO A 22 30.79 -2.67 -12.19
CA PRO A 22 31.97 -3.48 -11.94
C PRO A 22 31.75 -4.40 -10.73
N GLU A 23 32.11 -5.66 -10.86
CA GLU A 23 32.08 -6.59 -9.72
C GLU A 23 33.22 -6.33 -8.74
N ASP A 24 34.34 -5.78 -9.21
CA ASP A 24 35.48 -5.47 -8.36
C ASP A 24 35.22 -4.17 -7.55
N PRO A 25 35.30 -4.22 -6.21
CA PRO A 25 35.06 -3.05 -5.35
C PRO A 25 36.00 -1.86 -5.64
N ASP A 26 37.28 -2.11 -5.91
CA ASP A 26 38.26 -1.04 -6.14
C ASP A 26 38.04 -0.35 -7.49
N GLU A 27 37.73 -1.15 -8.53
CA GLU A 27 37.32 -0.63 -9.84
C GLU A 27 36.03 0.21 -9.72
N PHE A 28 35.01 -0.33 -9.05
CA PHE A 28 33.75 0.37 -8.82
C PHE A 28 33.96 1.71 -8.13
N GLY A 29 34.71 1.75 -7.02
CA GLY A 29 34.96 2.97 -6.27
C GLY A 29 35.70 4.04 -7.08
N SER A 30 36.68 3.62 -7.87
CA SER A 30 37.45 4.53 -8.73
C SER A 30 36.57 5.12 -9.84
N ARG A 31 35.76 4.28 -10.51
CA ARG A 31 34.84 4.73 -11.57
C ARG A 31 33.70 5.56 -11.01
N LEU A 32 33.15 5.22 -9.84
CA LEU A 32 32.10 6.00 -9.19
C LEU A 32 32.59 7.41 -8.88
N THR A 33 33.78 7.54 -8.29
CA THR A 33 34.37 8.85 -7.96
C THR A 33 34.55 9.71 -9.21
N TYR A 34 35.10 9.15 -10.28
CA TYR A 34 35.24 9.87 -11.55
C TYR A 34 33.88 10.27 -12.14
N SER A 35 32.90 9.36 -12.08
CA SER A 35 31.54 9.59 -12.60
C SER A 35 30.83 10.72 -11.86
N LEU A 36 30.89 10.77 -10.52
CA LEU A 36 30.28 11.83 -9.72
C LEU A 36 30.83 13.22 -10.07
N GLN A 37 32.15 13.32 -10.31
CA GLN A 37 32.78 14.57 -10.74
C GLN A 37 32.30 15.01 -12.13
N THR A 38 32.28 14.07 -13.09
CA THR A 38 31.81 14.33 -14.45
C THR A 38 30.34 14.75 -14.46
N TRP A 39 29.46 13.96 -13.83
CA TRP A 39 28.02 14.26 -13.78
C TRP A 39 27.71 15.58 -13.08
N GLY A 40 28.43 15.91 -12.01
CA GLY A 40 28.30 17.22 -11.35
C GLY A 40 28.71 18.38 -12.28
N SER A 41 29.77 18.20 -13.07
CA SER A 41 30.23 19.20 -14.06
C SER A 41 29.25 19.36 -15.23
N ASP A 42 28.60 18.27 -15.61
CA ASP A 42 27.58 18.23 -16.67
C ASP A 42 26.22 18.78 -16.22
N GLY A 43 26.09 19.20 -14.95
CA GLY A 43 24.88 19.82 -14.41
C GLY A 43 23.78 18.83 -14.04
N LEU A 44 24.10 17.55 -13.88
CA LEU A 44 23.15 16.57 -13.32
C LEU A 44 22.92 16.85 -11.84
N LYS A 45 21.70 16.59 -11.37
CA LYS A 45 21.22 17.03 -10.06
C LYS A 45 21.34 15.97 -8.98
N ALA A 46 21.15 14.71 -9.35
CA ALA A 46 21.16 13.59 -8.44
C ALA A 46 21.56 12.30 -9.17
N VAL A 47 21.97 11.29 -8.42
CA VAL A 47 22.33 9.97 -8.92
C VAL A 47 21.50 8.91 -8.23
N TRP A 48 21.02 7.95 -9.02
CA TRP A 48 20.31 6.75 -8.58
C TRP A 48 21.20 5.55 -8.86
N LEU A 49 21.44 4.76 -7.82
CA LEU A 49 22.31 3.59 -7.86
C LEU A 49 21.56 2.40 -7.30
N GLN A 50 21.20 1.46 -8.17
CA GLN A 50 20.65 0.18 -7.78
C GLN A 50 21.78 -0.85 -7.70
N ILE A 51 22.03 -1.39 -6.51
CA ILE A 51 22.99 -2.45 -6.27
C ILE A 51 22.23 -3.78 -6.11
N PRO A 52 22.39 -4.74 -7.05
CA PRO A 52 21.88 -6.10 -6.88
C PRO A 52 22.45 -6.76 -5.62
N LYS A 53 21.66 -7.65 -5.00
CA LYS A 53 22.04 -8.36 -3.77
C LYS A 53 23.40 -9.08 -3.86
N ASP A 54 23.69 -9.68 -5.02
CA ASP A 54 24.95 -10.39 -5.29
C ASP A 54 26.18 -9.45 -5.38
N LEU A 55 25.94 -8.15 -5.56
CA LEU A 55 26.96 -7.10 -5.55
C LEU A 55 26.94 -6.28 -4.25
N SER A 56 26.38 -6.81 -3.16
CA SER A 56 26.29 -6.13 -1.85
C SER A 56 27.63 -5.62 -1.31
N LYS A 57 28.76 -6.22 -1.73
CA LYS A 57 30.11 -5.73 -1.42
C LYS A 57 30.42 -4.31 -1.94
N LEU A 58 29.62 -3.79 -2.87
CA LEU A 58 29.74 -2.42 -3.40
C LEU A 58 29.04 -1.38 -2.51
N ILE A 59 28.15 -1.80 -1.61
CA ILE A 59 27.35 -0.89 -0.76
C ILE A 59 28.26 0.01 0.11
N PRO A 60 29.26 -0.51 0.85
CA PRO A 60 30.10 0.36 1.68
C PRO A 60 30.80 1.46 0.88
N ILE A 61 31.25 1.16 -0.33
CA ILE A 61 31.92 2.12 -1.21
C ILE A 61 30.96 3.22 -1.66
N ALA A 62 29.71 2.87 -2.00
CA ALA A 62 28.70 3.85 -2.36
C ALA A 62 28.37 4.77 -1.18
N ILE A 63 28.25 4.21 0.03
CA ILE A 63 28.02 5.01 1.26
C ILE A 63 29.20 5.95 1.54
N ASP A 64 30.44 5.49 1.42
CA ASP A 64 31.64 6.31 1.59
C ASP A 64 31.72 7.44 0.52
N ALA A 65 31.15 7.19 -0.67
CA ALA A 65 30.99 8.20 -1.73
C ALA A 65 29.81 9.17 -1.49
N GLY A 66 29.10 9.05 -0.36
CA GLY A 66 28.03 9.95 0.05
C GLY A 66 26.64 9.59 -0.46
N PHE A 67 26.42 8.35 -0.90
CA PHE A 67 25.06 7.87 -1.18
C PHE A 67 24.31 7.55 0.11
N ASP A 68 22.99 7.74 0.09
CA ASP A 68 22.07 7.37 1.17
C ASP A 68 21.13 6.25 0.73
N PHE A 69 20.64 5.47 1.69
CA PHE A 69 19.61 4.45 1.44
C PHE A 69 18.27 5.09 1.07
N HIS A 70 17.65 4.56 0.01
CA HIS A 70 16.35 5.03 -0.44
C HIS A 70 15.24 3.99 -0.24
N HIS A 71 15.43 2.78 -0.80
CA HIS A 71 14.50 1.65 -0.63
C HIS A 71 15.16 0.33 -1.02
N THR A 72 14.51 -0.79 -0.73
CA THR A 72 14.96 -2.13 -1.12
C THR A 72 13.81 -2.92 -1.71
N SER A 73 14.14 -3.89 -2.57
CA SER A 73 13.31 -5.05 -2.89
C SER A 73 13.98 -6.31 -2.34
N ASP A 74 13.46 -7.49 -2.68
CA ASP A 74 14.10 -8.77 -2.36
C ASP A 74 15.45 -8.97 -3.09
N GLU A 75 15.63 -8.27 -4.22
CA GLU A 75 16.73 -8.49 -5.16
C GLU A 75 17.77 -7.36 -5.19
N TYR A 76 17.45 -6.16 -4.70
CA TYR A 76 18.36 -5.02 -4.77
C TYR A 76 18.13 -3.98 -3.68
N LEU A 77 19.18 -3.20 -3.42
CA LEU A 77 19.13 -1.96 -2.66
C LEU A 77 19.23 -0.75 -3.60
N MET A 78 18.30 0.19 -3.50
CA MET A 78 18.38 1.49 -4.15
C MET A 78 19.04 2.50 -3.23
N LEU A 79 20.08 3.15 -3.74
CA LEU A 79 20.75 4.28 -3.11
C LEU A 79 20.61 5.54 -3.97
N THR A 80 20.67 6.69 -3.32
CA THR A 80 20.61 7.99 -3.99
C THR A 80 21.67 8.95 -3.49
N HIS A 81 22.16 9.81 -4.36
CA HIS A 81 23.11 10.87 -4.01
C HIS A 81 22.68 12.19 -4.64
N GLN A 82 22.73 13.30 -3.87
CA GLN A 82 22.47 14.64 -4.41
C GLN A 82 23.79 15.25 -4.91
N LEU A 83 23.87 15.54 -6.21
CA LEU A 83 25.02 16.24 -6.80
C LEU A 83 24.94 17.75 -6.56
N ILE A 84 23.73 18.28 -6.38
CA ILE A 84 23.50 19.66 -5.98
C ILE A 84 22.68 19.72 -4.69
N PRO A 85 22.97 20.67 -3.78
CA PRO A 85 22.18 20.85 -2.57
C PRO A 85 20.70 21.10 -2.89
N GLY A 86 19.81 20.36 -2.23
CA GLY A 86 18.36 20.53 -2.38
C GLY A 86 17.78 19.91 -3.65
N ALA A 87 18.53 19.04 -4.34
CA ALA A 87 17.95 18.20 -5.39
C ALA A 87 16.78 17.39 -4.84
N HIS A 88 15.61 17.48 -5.49
CA HIS A 88 14.43 16.77 -5.02
C HIS A 88 14.56 15.28 -5.33
N LEU A 89 14.56 14.47 -4.27
CA LEU A 89 14.50 13.02 -4.32
C LEU A 89 13.13 12.59 -3.74
N PRO A 90 12.19 12.12 -4.57
CA PRO A 90 10.88 11.71 -4.09
C PRO A 90 11.01 10.46 -3.20
N PRO A 91 10.37 10.41 -2.03
CA PRO A 91 10.42 9.23 -1.17
C PRO A 91 9.75 8.02 -1.87
N PHE A 92 10.20 6.80 -1.54
CA PHE A 92 9.71 5.58 -2.21
C PHE A 92 8.22 5.29 -1.95
N ALA A 93 7.85 5.05 -0.69
CA ALA A 93 6.48 4.75 -0.30
C ALA A 93 6.20 5.41 1.04
N THR A 94 5.17 6.25 1.09
CA THR A 94 4.83 7.08 2.27
C THR A 94 3.57 6.62 2.99
N HIS A 95 2.78 5.74 2.38
CA HIS A 95 1.50 5.28 2.88
C HIS A 95 1.41 3.75 2.87
N TYR A 96 0.71 3.22 3.86
CA TYR A 96 0.05 1.91 3.78
C TYR A 96 -1.38 2.12 3.31
N ILE A 97 -1.90 1.14 2.57
CA ILE A 97 -3.29 1.12 2.13
C ILE A 97 -3.97 -0.10 2.73
N GLY A 98 -5.12 0.10 3.35
CA GLY A 98 -6.00 -0.96 3.83
C GLY A 98 -7.43 -0.74 3.37
N VAL A 99 -8.23 -1.79 3.48
CA VAL A 99 -9.64 -1.78 3.11
C VAL A 99 -10.49 -2.50 4.15
N GLY A 100 -11.72 -2.02 4.35
CA GLY A 100 -12.72 -2.58 5.26
C GLY A 100 -14.06 -2.79 4.58
N GLY A 101 -14.75 -3.84 4.97
CA GLY A 101 -16.02 -4.25 4.37
C GLY A 101 -17.19 -4.05 5.32
N VAL A 102 -18.12 -3.17 4.98
CA VAL A 102 -19.47 -3.17 5.55
C VAL A 102 -20.31 -4.12 4.71
N VAL A 103 -20.32 -5.40 5.10
CA VAL A 103 -21.13 -6.43 4.44
C VAL A 103 -22.51 -6.41 5.08
N LEU A 104 -23.54 -6.05 4.31
CA LEU A 104 -24.90 -5.88 4.82
C LEU A 104 -25.86 -6.83 4.08
N ASN A 105 -26.59 -7.65 4.82
CA ASN A 105 -27.63 -8.51 4.25
C ASN A 105 -29.00 -7.80 4.16
N GLU A 106 -29.98 -8.44 3.52
CA GLU A 106 -31.34 -7.91 3.35
C GLU A 106 -32.08 -7.64 4.68
N ASP A 107 -31.71 -8.36 5.74
CA ASP A 107 -32.27 -8.21 7.09
C ASP A 107 -31.59 -7.08 7.90
N LYS A 108 -30.70 -6.32 7.28
CA LYS A 108 -29.88 -5.26 7.90
C LYS A 108 -28.95 -5.78 9.01
N GLU A 109 -28.42 -6.99 8.81
CA GLU A 109 -27.38 -7.55 9.66
C GLU A 109 -26.01 -7.35 8.99
N LEU A 110 -25.03 -7.00 9.81
CA LEU A 110 -23.64 -6.79 9.47
C LEU A 110 -22.86 -8.08 9.68
N LEU A 111 -22.01 -8.43 8.72
CA LEU A 111 -20.97 -9.42 8.97
C LEU A 111 -19.87 -8.77 9.81
N VAL A 112 -19.63 -9.31 11.00
CA VAL A 112 -18.60 -8.81 11.89
C VAL A 112 -17.69 -9.93 12.34
N VAL A 113 -16.43 -9.59 12.61
CA VAL A 113 -15.40 -10.53 13.06
C VAL A 113 -14.80 -10.07 14.37
N CYS A 114 -14.32 -11.03 15.16
CA CYS A 114 -13.66 -10.80 16.43
C CYS A 114 -12.31 -11.52 16.41
N GLU A 115 -11.20 -10.77 16.41
CA GLU A 115 -9.84 -11.33 16.28
C GLU A 115 -9.49 -12.22 17.47
N ARG A 116 -8.78 -13.32 17.20
CA ARG A 116 -8.30 -14.25 18.23
C ARG A 116 -7.13 -13.69 19.04
N TYR A 117 -6.22 -12.98 18.38
CA TYR A 117 -5.01 -12.44 19.02
C TYR A 117 -5.23 -11.02 19.53
N ARG A 118 -5.62 -10.90 20.81
CA ARG A 118 -5.80 -9.61 21.47
C ARG A 118 -4.66 -9.28 22.40
N ARG A 119 -4.46 -7.99 22.69
CA ARG A 119 -3.53 -7.59 23.76
C ARG A 119 -4.05 -8.14 25.09
N PRO A 120 -3.18 -8.65 25.99
CA PRO A 120 -3.61 -9.15 27.30
C PRO A 120 -4.44 -8.09 28.05
N GLY A 121 -5.66 -8.46 28.46
CA GLY A 121 -6.60 -7.56 29.16
C GLY A 121 -7.55 -6.77 28.26
N GLN A 122 -7.48 -6.91 26.94
CA GLN A 122 -8.45 -6.32 26.02
C GLN A 122 -9.68 -7.22 25.87
N ALA A 123 -10.86 -6.67 26.11
CA ALA A 123 -12.13 -7.37 25.89
C ALA A 123 -12.30 -7.74 24.40
N PRO A 124 -13.05 -8.82 24.09
CA PRO A 124 -13.52 -9.05 22.74
C PRO A 124 -14.23 -7.82 22.19
N PHE A 125 -13.88 -7.40 20.98
CA PHE A 125 -14.58 -6.34 20.29
C PHE A 125 -14.78 -6.73 18.83
N TYR A 126 -16.02 -6.62 18.36
CA TYR A 126 -16.35 -6.87 16.98
C TYR A 126 -15.86 -5.73 16.09
N LYS A 127 -15.21 -6.08 14.99
CA LYS A 127 -14.79 -5.18 13.92
C LYS A 127 -15.42 -5.60 12.59
N LEU A 128 -15.34 -4.71 11.61
CA LEU A 128 -15.65 -5.04 10.23
C LEU A 128 -14.51 -5.89 9.64
N PRO A 129 -14.81 -6.86 8.75
CA PRO A 129 -13.79 -7.63 8.05
C PRO A 129 -12.95 -6.73 7.12
N GLY A 130 -11.71 -7.13 6.88
CA GLY A 130 -10.80 -6.41 5.97
C GLY A 130 -9.35 -6.38 6.42
N GLY A 131 -8.47 -5.96 5.51
CA GLY A 131 -7.03 -6.02 5.71
C GLY A 131 -6.23 -5.07 4.82
N ALA A 132 -4.96 -5.41 4.61
CA ALA A 132 -4.05 -4.62 3.80
C ALA A 132 -4.11 -5.06 2.34
N LEU A 133 -3.90 -4.11 1.42
CA LEU A 133 -3.78 -4.44 0.01
C LEU A 133 -2.45 -5.16 -0.27
N GLN A 134 -2.49 -6.11 -1.19
CA GLN A 134 -1.29 -6.68 -1.79
C GLN A 134 -0.75 -5.74 -2.89
N ALA A 135 0.54 -5.88 -3.21
CA ALA A 135 1.17 -5.03 -4.22
C ALA A 135 0.54 -5.30 -5.61
N GLY A 136 0.00 -4.24 -6.23
CA GLY A 136 -0.66 -4.33 -7.54
C GLY A 136 -2.12 -4.81 -7.48
N GLU A 137 -2.68 -5.02 -6.29
CA GLU A 137 -4.07 -5.45 -6.10
C GLU A 137 -5.04 -4.25 -6.13
N HIS A 138 -6.18 -4.44 -6.80
CA HIS A 138 -7.29 -3.47 -6.78
C HIS A 138 -8.00 -3.44 -5.43
N LEU A 139 -8.58 -2.30 -5.07
CA LEU A 139 -9.32 -2.13 -3.82
C LEU A 139 -10.54 -3.07 -3.76
N VAL A 140 -11.27 -3.21 -4.88
CA VAL A 140 -12.43 -4.12 -4.96
C VAL A 140 -12.02 -5.57 -4.74
N ASP A 141 -10.96 -6.01 -5.42
CA ASP A 141 -10.46 -7.38 -5.31
C ASP A 141 -9.95 -7.67 -3.90
N ALA A 142 -9.19 -6.73 -3.32
CA ALA A 142 -8.69 -6.83 -1.97
C ALA A 142 -9.82 -7.03 -0.96
N ILE A 143 -10.90 -6.23 -1.02
CA ILE A 143 -11.96 -6.37 -0.03
C ILE A 143 -12.79 -7.65 -0.22
N VAL A 144 -13.03 -8.08 -1.47
CA VAL A 144 -13.71 -9.34 -1.74
C VAL A 144 -12.88 -10.53 -1.22
N ARG A 145 -11.57 -10.51 -1.47
CA ARG A 145 -10.62 -11.50 -0.95
C ARG A 145 -10.61 -11.51 0.59
N GLU A 146 -10.41 -10.37 1.23
CA GLU A 146 -10.28 -10.29 2.70
C GLU A 146 -11.55 -10.79 3.41
N VAL A 147 -12.74 -10.42 2.91
CA VAL A 147 -14.00 -10.93 3.49
C VAL A 147 -14.09 -12.45 3.32
N LEU A 148 -13.73 -12.96 2.14
CA LEU A 148 -13.75 -14.40 1.87
C LEU A 148 -12.76 -15.16 2.75
N GLU A 149 -11.53 -14.65 2.90
CA GLU A 149 -10.47 -15.26 3.70
C GLU A 149 -10.85 -15.29 5.19
N GLU A 150 -11.32 -14.17 5.77
CA GLU A 150 -11.63 -14.11 7.20
C GLU A 150 -12.92 -14.89 7.56
N THR A 151 -13.92 -14.89 6.68
CA THR A 151 -15.30 -15.30 7.02
C THR A 151 -15.86 -16.46 6.21
N GLY A 152 -15.27 -16.78 5.06
CA GLY A 152 -15.81 -17.73 4.09
C GLY A 152 -16.99 -17.21 3.28
N VAL A 153 -17.43 -15.97 3.50
CA VAL A 153 -18.61 -15.40 2.83
C VAL A 153 -18.22 -14.76 1.50
N GLU A 154 -18.75 -15.29 0.40
CA GLU A 154 -18.65 -14.63 -0.90
C GLU A 154 -19.50 -13.35 -0.91
N THR A 155 -18.94 -12.29 -1.51
CA THR A 155 -19.59 -10.97 -1.56
C THR A 155 -19.50 -10.35 -2.94
N LYS A 156 -20.43 -9.44 -3.19
CA LYS A 156 -20.43 -8.54 -4.34
C LYS A 156 -20.17 -7.13 -3.86
N PHE A 157 -19.15 -6.48 -4.42
CA PHE A 157 -18.89 -5.06 -4.20
C PHE A 157 -20.06 -4.21 -4.68
N GLU A 158 -20.45 -3.21 -3.87
CA GLU A 158 -21.47 -2.23 -4.25
C GLU A 158 -20.90 -0.83 -4.44
N SER A 159 -20.19 -0.31 -3.43
CA SER A 159 -19.62 1.03 -3.50
C SER A 159 -18.51 1.27 -2.48
N LEU A 160 -17.65 2.24 -2.78
CA LEU A 160 -16.71 2.81 -1.82
C LEU A 160 -17.42 3.95 -1.09
N VAL A 161 -17.50 3.83 0.23
CA VAL A 161 -18.36 4.68 1.07
C VAL A 161 -17.58 5.87 1.61
N CYS A 162 -16.41 5.62 2.18
CA CYS A 162 -15.56 6.63 2.78
C CYS A 162 -14.13 6.11 2.90
N PHE A 163 -13.21 6.98 3.31
CA PHE A 163 -11.86 6.58 3.68
C PHE A 163 -11.36 7.40 4.87
N ARG A 164 -10.38 6.85 5.55
CA ARG A 164 -9.66 7.46 6.65
C ARG A 164 -8.21 7.68 6.25
N HIS A 165 -7.62 8.80 6.67
CA HIS A 165 -6.20 9.06 6.53
C HIS A 165 -5.59 9.38 7.90
N TRP A 166 -4.63 8.58 8.37
CA TRP A 166 -3.90 8.79 9.63
C TRP A 166 -2.39 8.87 9.42
N HIS A 167 -1.73 9.65 10.28
CA HIS A 167 -0.27 9.75 10.33
C HIS A 167 0.30 8.94 11.49
N GLY A 168 1.57 8.56 11.40
CA GLY A 168 2.29 7.87 12.49
C GLY A 168 1.89 6.40 12.66
N TYR A 169 1.53 5.73 11.56
CA TYR A 169 1.30 4.29 11.52
C TYR A 169 2.63 3.51 11.52
N ARG A 170 2.65 2.29 10.97
CA ARG A 170 3.83 1.42 10.92
C ARG A 170 5.04 2.15 10.33
N TYR A 171 6.17 2.07 11.03
CA TYR A 171 7.46 2.67 10.64
C TYR A 171 7.40 4.18 10.36
N GLY A 172 6.49 4.92 11.02
CA GLY A 172 6.35 6.37 10.85
C GLY A 172 5.63 6.78 9.55
N LYS A 173 5.13 5.82 8.76
CA LYS A 173 4.35 6.10 7.54
C LYS A 173 2.91 6.47 7.86
N SER A 174 2.22 7.02 6.88
CA SER A 174 0.78 7.28 6.98
C SER A 174 -0.01 6.04 6.56
N ASP A 175 -1.30 6.04 6.84
CA ASP A 175 -2.23 4.95 6.52
C ASP A 175 -3.50 5.53 5.91
N ILE A 176 -3.89 5.00 4.75
CA ILE A 176 -5.18 5.28 4.12
C ILE A 176 -6.02 4.01 4.19
N TYR A 177 -7.15 4.09 4.87
CA TYR A 177 -8.07 2.97 5.05
C TYR A 177 -9.38 3.26 4.35
N PHE A 178 -9.66 2.52 3.28
CA PHE A 178 -10.89 2.63 2.50
C PHE A 178 -11.99 1.75 3.11
N VAL A 179 -13.24 2.20 3.02
CA VAL A 179 -14.40 1.42 3.46
C VAL A 179 -15.31 1.20 2.28
N CYS A 180 -15.62 -0.06 2.01
CA CYS A 180 -16.50 -0.51 0.95
C CYS A 180 -17.79 -1.10 1.54
N ARG A 181 -18.92 -0.86 0.88
CA ARG A 181 -20.16 -1.59 1.12
C ARG A 181 -20.21 -2.79 0.18
N LEU A 182 -20.60 -3.93 0.74
CA LEU A 182 -20.75 -5.18 -0.02
C LEU A 182 -22.08 -5.85 0.31
N ALA A 183 -22.63 -6.54 -0.68
CA ALA A 183 -23.76 -7.44 -0.51
C ALA A 183 -23.25 -8.89 -0.42
N PRO A 184 -23.69 -9.67 0.57
CA PRO A 184 -23.35 -11.09 0.61
C PRO A 184 -24.06 -11.87 -0.50
N LEU A 185 -23.33 -12.82 -1.09
CA LEU A 185 -23.88 -13.82 -2.02
C LEU A 185 -24.31 -15.09 -1.30
N SER A 186 -23.79 -15.31 -0.08
CA SER A 186 -24.15 -16.40 0.83
C SER A 186 -24.24 -15.90 2.27
N ARG A 187 -24.94 -16.64 3.13
CA ARG A 187 -24.97 -16.39 4.59
C ARG A 187 -24.19 -17.43 5.40
N GLU A 188 -23.65 -18.44 4.72
CA GLU A 188 -22.86 -19.49 5.36
C GLU A 188 -21.48 -18.96 5.75
N ILE A 189 -21.16 -19.06 7.04
CA ILE A 189 -19.89 -18.62 7.59
C ILE A 189 -18.99 -19.82 7.76
N THR A 190 -17.79 -19.75 7.17
CA THR A 190 -16.70 -20.71 7.38
C THR A 190 -15.45 -19.92 7.74
N MET A 191 -15.29 -19.63 9.02
CA MET A 191 -14.20 -18.78 9.51
C MET A 191 -12.82 -19.40 9.34
N GLN A 192 -11.83 -18.53 9.12
CA GLN A 192 -10.42 -18.86 9.30
C GLN A 192 -10.05 -18.83 10.79
N ILE A 193 -9.99 -20.01 11.39
CA ILE A 193 -9.80 -20.21 12.84
C ILE A 193 -8.41 -19.80 13.35
N GLU A 194 -7.44 -19.61 12.46
CA GLU A 194 -6.10 -19.13 12.80
C GLU A 194 -6.14 -17.68 13.29
N GLU A 195 -6.93 -16.82 12.64
CA GLU A 195 -6.95 -15.38 12.91
C GLU A 195 -8.21 -14.92 13.64
N ILE A 196 -9.35 -15.56 13.38
CA ILE A 196 -10.67 -15.14 13.87
C ILE A 196 -11.16 -16.09 14.97
N GLU A 197 -11.59 -15.52 16.10
CA GLU A 197 -12.24 -16.26 17.20
C GLU A 197 -13.74 -16.41 16.96
N GLU A 198 -14.37 -15.38 16.38
CA GLU A 198 -15.81 -15.36 16.14
C GLU A 198 -16.17 -14.50 14.93
N CYS A 199 -17.17 -14.95 14.16
CA CYS A 199 -17.74 -14.26 13.01
C CYS A 199 -19.24 -14.53 12.99
N ILE A 200 -20.03 -13.46 12.99
CA ILE A 200 -21.48 -13.52 13.13
C ILE A 200 -22.15 -12.48 12.25
N TRP A 201 -23.41 -12.76 11.92
CA TRP A 201 -24.35 -11.75 11.46
C TRP A 201 -24.93 -11.02 12.67
N MET A 202 -24.62 -9.72 12.78
CA MET A 202 -25.08 -8.87 13.89
C MET A 202 -26.04 -7.80 13.37
N PRO A 203 -27.24 -7.64 13.94
CA PRO A 203 -28.13 -6.53 13.58
C PRO A 203 -27.40 -5.18 13.63
N ALA A 204 -27.50 -4.37 12.56
CA ALA A 204 -26.78 -3.10 12.50
C ALA A 204 -27.15 -2.16 13.66
N SER A 205 -28.40 -2.22 14.13
CA SER A 205 -28.87 -1.48 15.31
C SER A 205 -28.16 -1.90 16.59
N GLN A 206 -27.87 -3.20 16.76
CA GLN A 206 -27.10 -3.71 17.90
C GLN A 206 -25.65 -3.23 17.84
N PHE A 207 -25.01 -3.30 16.67
CA PHE A 207 -23.64 -2.80 16.47
C PHE A 207 -23.54 -1.30 16.81
N LEU A 208 -24.48 -0.50 16.30
CA LEU A 208 -24.53 0.95 16.54
C LEU A 208 -24.85 1.31 18.00
N GLY A 209 -25.64 0.47 18.68
CA GLY A 209 -26.02 0.66 20.08
C GLY A 209 -24.98 0.16 21.09
N SER A 210 -23.99 -0.63 20.66
CA SER A 210 -23.01 -1.23 21.57
C SER A 210 -22.08 -0.19 22.20
N PRO A 211 -21.88 -0.17 23.54
CA PRO A 211 -20.91 0.69 24.19
C PRO A 211 -19.46 0.25 23.93
N ASP A 212 -19.23 -1.00 23.53
CA ASP A 212 -17.90 -1.58 23.34
C ASP A 212 -17.31 -1.29 21.94
N ILE A 213 -18.13 -0.72 21.04
CA ILE A 213 -17.73 -0.38 19.67
C ILE A 213 -17.40 1.11 19.59
N SER A 214 -16.24 1.42 19.02
CA SER A 214 -15.77 2.81 18.88
C SER A 214 -16.72 3.65 18.02
N GLU A 215 -16.83 4.95 18.33
CA GLU A 215 -17.62 5.89 17.51
C GLU A 215 -17.11 6.00 16.07
N PHE A 216 -15.82 5.71 15.84
CA PHE A 216 -15.27 5.61 14.51
C PHE A 216 -15.94 4.51 13.69
N ASN A 217 -15.98 3.27 14.19
CA ASN A 217 -16.62 2.14 13.50
C ASN A 217 -18.13 2.37 13.34
N LYS A 218 -18.80 2.96 14.33
CA LYS A 218 -20.21 3.32 14.21
C LYS A 218 -20.46 4.36 13.12
N SER A 219 -19.59 5.37 13.03
CA SER A 219 -19.69 6.41 11.99
C SER A 219 -19.48 5.83 10.60
N ILE A 220 -18.56 4.88 10.44
CA ILE A 220 -18.39 4.12 9.19
C ILE A 220 -19.67 3.38 8.81
N VAL A 221 -20.25 2.62 9.75
CA VAL A 221 -21.46 1.85 9.49
C VAL A 221 -22.63 2.78 9.13
N ARG A 222 -22.81 3.90 9.85
CA ARG A 222 -23.83 4.91 9.49
C ARG A 222 -23.62 5.44 8.08
N ALA A 223 -22.38 5.82 7.73
CA ALA A 223 -22.06 6.29 6.39
C ALA A 223 -22.41 5.24 5.31
N ALA A 224 -22.15 3.96 5.57
CA ALA A 224 -22.46 2.88 4.64
C ALA A 224 -23.97 2.63 4.52
N LEU A 225 -24.75 2.86 5.58
CA LEU A 225 -26.21 2.74 5.55
C LEU A 225 -26.90 3.92 4.87
N GLU A 226 -26.33 5.13 4.97
CA GLU A 226 -26.99 6.37 4.59
C GLU A 226 -26.48 6.95 3.26
N SER A 227 -25.25 6.64 2.86
CA SER A 227 -24.63 7.17 1.63
C SER A 227 -24.72 6.17 0.48
N PRO A 228 -24.99 6.61 -0.76
CA PRO A 228 -24.86 5.74 -1.93
C PRO A 228 -23.40 5.31 -2.16
N GLY A 229 -22.43 6.11 -1.71
CA GLY A 229 -21.01 5.93 -2.01
C GLY A 229 -20.66 6.31 -3.45
N ILE A 230 -19.45 5.94 -3.88
CA ILE A 230 -18.98 6.04 -5.26
C ILE A 230 -18.75 4.64 -5.83
N VAL A 231 -19.05 4.45 -7.11
CA VAL A 231 -19.05 3.14 -7.77
C VAL A 231 -17.73 2.91 -8.49
N ASN A 232 -17.32 1.64 -8.57
CA ASN A 232 -16.22 1.23 -9.43
C ASN A 232 -16.64 1.41 -10.90
N SER A 233 -15.84 2.15 -11.66
CA SER A 233 -16.16 2.55 -13.04
C SER A 233 -14.94 2.41 -13.95
N TRP A 234 -15.20 2.23 -15.24
CA TRP A 234 -14.16 2.28 -16.26
C TRP A 234 -14.21 3.59 -17.04
N ILE A 235 -13.05 4.20 -17.27
CA ILE A 235 -12.91 5.38 -18.12
C ILE A 235 -12.26 4.95 -19.44
N GLU A 236 -13.05 4.92 -20.52
CA GLU A 236 -12.57 4.51 -21.83
C GLU A 236 -11.36 5.34 -22.30
N GLY A 237 -10.38 4.66 -22.89
CA GLY A 237 -9.16 5.27 -23.40
C GLY A 237 -8.10 5.58 -22.33
N VAL A 238 -8.34 5.30 -21.05
CA VAL A 238 -7.40 5.58 -19.96
C VAL A 238 -6.73 4.29 -19.47
N GLY A 239 -5.87 3.69 -20.31
CA GLY A 239 -5.00 2.57 -19.94
C GLY A 239 -5.69 1.21 -19.88
N ASP A 240 -5.28 0.37 -18.94
CA ASP A 240 -5.68 -1.05 -18.83
C ASP A 240 -6.42 -1.31 -17.50
N PRO A 241 -7.65 -1.87 -17.52
CA PRO A 241 -8.41 -2.24 -16.33
C PRO A 241 -7.65 -3.16 -15.36
N GLU A 242 -6.73 -3.99 -15.84
CA GLU A 242 -5.92 -4.86 -14.99
C GLU A 242 -4.92 -4.08 -14.13
N THR A 243 -4.66 -2.82 -14.47
CA THR A 243 -3.65 -1.97 -13.77
C THR A 243 -4.23 -0.66 -13.24
N ARG A 244 -5.52 -0.39 -13.50
CA ARG A 244 -6.17 0.87 -13.16
C ARG A 244 -7.57 0.64 -12.67
N GLU A 245 -7.86 1.24 -11.52
CA GLU A 245 -9.16 1.20 -10.88
C GLU A 245 -9.65 2.63 -10.67
N PHE A 246 -10.91 2.90 -11.02
CA PHE A 246 -11.52 4.21 -10.84
C PHE A 246 -12.80 4.11 -10.04
N PHE A 247 -13.02 5.11 -9.19
CA PHE A 247 -14.25 5.25 -8.43
C PHE A 247 -14.89 6.60 -8.73
N MET A 248 -16.12 6.57 -9.24
CA MET A 248 -16.83 7.76 -9.70
C MET A 248 -18.21 7.85 -9.02
N PRO A 249 -18.79 9.06 -8.88
CA PRO A 249 -20.19 9.17 -8.47
C PRO A 249 -21.10 8.34 -9.38
N GLY A 250 -22.08 7.64 -8.81
CA GLY A 250 -23.07 6.92 -9.60
C GLY A 250 -23.90 7.89 -10.46
N ASN A 251 -24.26 7.45 -11.68
CA ASN A 251 -25.12 8.19 -12.63
C ASN A 251 -24.51 9.47 -13.23
N ILE A 252 -23.25 9.43 -13.66
CA ILE A 252 -22.73 10.45 -14.60
C ILE A 252 -22.90 9.90 -16.01
N GLU A 253 -24.04 10.22 -16.65
CA GLU A 253 -24.19 10.12 -18.11
C GLU A 253 -23.37 11.20 -18.83
#